data_AF-A0A7C2CG57-F1
#
_entry.id   AF-A0A7C2CG57-F1
#
_cell.length_a   1.000
_cell.length_b   1.000
_cell.length_c   1.000
_cell.angle_alpha   90.00
_cell.angle_beta   90.00
_cell.angle_gamma   90.00
#
_symmetry.space_group_name_H-M   'P 1'
#
loop_
_entity.id
_entity.type
_entity.pdbx_description
1 polymer ?
#
loop_
_entity_poly.entity_id
_entity_poly.type
_entity_poly.pdbx_seq_one_letter_code
_entity_poly.pdbx_strand_id
1 'polypeptide(L)'
;MSRRPSRPRPSRRGRRCSVATFGAVCKIYSFSLTINGDYATMKALRRRGRTTAMEFAQLEALVAVARARSFSRAAEQLARTQPALSIAIKKLEEEVGALLFDRSQKEVTLTEAGRILFDYAQKILNLRREAIGTIEELRQLHTGRVTIGANESTSLYVLPRIILAFRQRYPTIKIEVYRSFSERLPHEIKERNLDFGIVSFDPNDGELASFPILEDELVLILPPEHPLAARERITLKDLGGEPFIAHNVRSPARERVIQAFRRARVPLNIAIELTSIETIKEFVKMGLGLAFVPRMCIQEELAQGKLATVPIHGFRHRRVLRVIYLRDKVHSHAAQKFLEVLKAMSPKARLTNNAARPIVESGGRKE
;
A
#
# COMPACT_ATOMS: atom_id res chain seq x y z
N MET A 1 -20.97 -99.80 10.37
CA MET A 1 -20.23 -98.51 10.23
C MET A 1 -21.28 -97.40 10.25
N SER A 2 -21.33 -96.34 11.04
CA SER A 2 -20.48 -95.66 12.02
C SER A 2 -21.43 -94.80 12.89
N ARG A 3 -21.04 -94.46 14.13
CA ARG A 3 -21.86 -94.03 15.28
C ARG A 3 -22.39 -92.57 15.23
N ARG A 4 -23.63 -92.39 15.74
CA ARG A 4 -24.26 -91.38 16.65
C ARG A 4 -23.70 -89.92 16.83
N PRO A 5 -24.50 -88.95 17.33
CA PRO A 5 -24.86 -87.69 16.65
C PRO A 5 -24.56 -86.41 17.47
N SER A 6 -24.85 -85.20 16.93
CA SER A 6 -25.60 -84.11 17.61
C SER A 6 -25.47 -82.74 16.89
N ARG A 7 -26.56 -81.95 16.96
CA ARG A 7 -26.85 -80.68 16.26
C ARG A 7 -25.99 -79.49 16.74
N PRO A 8 -26.04 -78.34 16.02
CA PRO A 8 -26.72 -77.19 16.64
C PRO A 8 -27.65 -76.36 15.73
N ARG A 9 -28.43 -75.52 16.44
CA ARG A 9 -29.58 -74.67 16.11
C ARG A 9 -29.16 -73.22 15.73
N PRO A 10 -30.09 -72.29 15.39
CA PRO A 10 -29.95 -71.44 14.21
C PRO A 10 -29.77 -69.92 14.48
N SER A 11 -29.51 -69.24 13.38
CA SER A 11 -29.54 -67.80 13.14
C SER A 11 -30.91 -67.14 13.37
N ARG A 12 -30.91 -65.85 13.73
CA ARG A 12 -32.05 -64.94 13.50
C ARG A 12 -31.61 -63.56 13.02
N ARG A 13 -31.91 -63.31 11.74
CA ARG A 13 -32.05 -61.99 11.11
C ARG A 13 -33.37 -61.34 11.58
N GLY A 14 -33.36 -60.04 11.89
CA GLY A 14 -34.54 -59.15 11.86
C GLY A 14 -34.18 -57.94 10.99
N ARG A 15 -34.67 -57.88 9.74
CA ARG A 15 -35.88 -57.19 9.25
C ARG A 15 -35.89 -55.66 9.46
N ARG A 16 -35.80 -54.94 8.34
CA ARG A 16 -36.10 -53.51 8.13
C ARG A 16 -37.55 -53.33 7.66
N CYS A 17 -38.15 -52.18 8.03
CA CYS A 17 -39.21 -51.34 7.39
C CYS A 17 -40.02 -50.65 8.51
N SER A 18 -40.51 -49.40 8.46
CA SER A 18 -40.60 -48.32 7.46
C SER A 18 -40.77 -46.98 8.23
N VAL A 19 -39.99 -45.93 7.98
CA VAL A 19 -40.31 -44.69 7.21
C VAL A 19 -41.72 -44.10 7.39
N ALA A 20 -41.80 -42.94 8.05
CA ALA A 20 -42.58 -41.73 7.70
C ALA A 20 -42.15 -40.56 8.64
N THR A 21 -41.23 -39.65 8.22
CA THR A 21 -41.45 -38.21 7.83
C THR A 21 -41.96 -37.29 8.97
N PHE A 22 -41.40 -36.12 9.34
CA PHE A 22 -40.36 -35.21 8.81
C PHE A 22 -40.06 -34.09 9.85
N GLY A 23 -38.83 -33.51 9.85
CA GLY A 23 -38.46 -32.17 10.38
C GLY A 23 -38.10 -32.04 11.89
N ALA A 24 -36.83 -32.03 12.32
CA ALA A 24 -35.88 -30.89 12.40
C ALA A 24 -36.44 -29.68 13.20
N VAL A 25 -35.85 -29.16 14.29
CA VAL A 25 -34.47 -28.66 14.49
C VAL A 25 -34.10 -28.69 15.98
N CYS A 26 -32.86 -29.12 16.29
CA CYS A 26 -32.32 -29.31 17.63
C CYS A 26 -31.81 -28.00 18.28
N LYS A 27 -32.21 -27.80 19.55
CA LYS A 27 -31.78 -26.75 20.47
C LYS A 27 -30.40 -27.08 21.08
N ILE A 28 -29.55 -26.05 21.10
CA ILE A 28 -28.55 -25.66 22.11
C ILE A 28 -28.53 -26.56 23.36
N TYR A 29 -27.39 -27.15 23.72
CA TYR A 29 -26.95 -27.23 25.13
C TYR A 29 -25.42 -27.39 25.25
N SER A 30 -24.90 -26.57 26.16
CA SER A 30 -23.54 -26.52 26.71
C SER A 30 -22.99 -27.89 27.10
N PHE A 31 -21.73 -28.19 26.72
CA PHE A 31 -20.98 -29.30 27.31
C PHE A 31 -19.64 -28.78 27.84
N SER A 32 -19.59 -28.67 29.16
CA SER A 32 -18.39 -28.46 29.96
C SER A 32 -17.47 -29.67 29.76
N LEU A 33 -16.28 -29.46 29.18
CA LEU A 33 -15.29 -30.53 29.06
C LEU A 33 -14.44 -30.59 30.34
N THR A 34 -14.77 -31.55 31.19
CA THR A 34 -13.92 -31.99 32.29
C THR A 34 -12.60 -32.52 31.70
N ILE A 35 -11.50 -31.84 32.01
CA ILE A 35 -10.15 -32.29 31.69
C ILE A 35 -9.85 -33.48 32.60
N ASN A 36 -10.07 -34.69 32.11
CA ASN A 36 -9.45 -35.89 32.67
C ASN A 36 -8.90 -36.75 31.53
N GLY A 37 -7.57 -36.68 31.43
CA GLY A 37 -6.63 -37.59 30.77
C GLY A 37 -7.19 -38.59 29.76
N ASP A 38 -6.87 -38.34 28.49
CA ASP A 38 -6.36 -39.42 27.66
C ASP A 38 -5.28 -38.88 26.70
N TYR A 39 -4.05 -38.77 27.23
CA TYR A 39 -2.87 -38.39 26.45
C TYR A 39 -2.62 -39.35 25.26
N ALA A 40 -3.20 -40.56 25.27
CA ALA A 40 -3.07 -41.54 24.20
C ALA A 40 -3.93 -41.18 22.96
N THR A 41 -5.11 -40.58 23.14
CA THR A 41 -5.98 -40.17 22.02
C THR A 41 -5.46 -38.92 21.31
N MET A 42 -4.85 -37.96 22.04
CA MET A 42 -4.13 -36.85 21.39
C MET A 42 -2.89 -37.33 20.59
N LYS A 43 -2.20 -38.38 21.07
CA LYS A 43 -1.03 -38.96 20.37
C LYS A 43 -1.44 -39.78 19.13
N ALA A 44 -2.65 -40.33 19.12
CA ALA A 44 -3.22 -41.08 18.00
C ALA A 44 -3.70 -40.18 16.85
N LEU A 45 -4.31 -39.02 17.15
CA LEU A 45 -4.64 -38.00 16.15
C LEU A 45 -3.39 -37.40 15.50
N ARG A 46 -2.29 -37.29 16.26
CA ARG A 46 -0.99 -36.80 15.78
C ARG A 46 -0.25 -37.77 14.84
N ARG A 47 -0.70 -39.03 14.71
CA ARG A 47 -0.06 -40.06 13.87
C ARG A 47 -0.74 -40.31 12.51
N ARG A 48 -1.93 -39.76 12.26
CA ARG A 48 -2.68 -39.96 10.98
C ARG A 48 -2.98 -38.68 10.18
N GLY A 49 -2.57 -37.53 10.68
CA GLY A 49 -2.41 -36.31 9.89
C GLY A 49 -1.18 -35.60 10.41
N ARG A 50 -0.02 -35.77 9.77
CA ARG A 50 1.03 -34.76 9.90
C ARG A 50 0.50 -33.52 9.20
N THR A 51 -0.25 -32.69 9.93
CA THR A 51 -0.21 -31.26 9.69
C THR A 51 1.20 -30.87 10.14
N THR A 52 2.20 -31.03 9.26
CA THR A 52 3.38 -30.17 9.38
C THR A 52 2.83 -28.77 9.32
N ALA A 53 3.12 -27.97 10.34
CA ALA A 53 2.61 -26.62 10.43
C ALA A 53 3.66 -25.71 9.81
N MET A 54 3.26 -24.97 8.79
CA MET A 54 4.05 -23.93 8.14
C MET A 54 4.75 -23.06 9.18
N GLU A 55 6.07 -23.01 9.11
CA GLU A 55 6.90 -22.26 10.04
C GLU A 55 7.28 -20.89 9.47
N PHE A 56 7.36 -19.86 10.32
CA PHE A 56 7.80 -18.52 9.88
C PHE A 56 9.18 -18.54 9.20
N ALA A 57 10.10 -19.38 9.66
CA ALA A 57 11.42 -19.51 9.05
C ALA A 57 11.37 -20.01 7.59
N GLN A 58 10.37 -20.83 7.24
CA GLN A 58 10.15 -21.29 5.87
C GLN A 58 9.60 -20.15 4.99
N LEU A 59 8.71 -19.32 5.54
CA LEU A 59 8.20 -18.14 4.84
C LEU A 59 9.29 -17.08 4.65
N GLU A 60 10.15 -16.87 5.66
CA GLU A 60 11.32 -16.00 5.56
C GLU A 60 12.28 -16.51 4.46
N ALA A 61 12.51 -17.83 4.39
CA ALA A 61 13.30 -18.44 3.33
C ALA A 61 12.68 -18.23 1.94
N LEU A 62 11.37 -18.46 1.78
CA LEU A 62 10.65 -18.24 0.51
C LEU A 62 10.84 -16.80 0.02
N VAL A 63 10.59 -15.83 0.90
CA VAL A 63 10.69 -14.40 0.56
C VAL A 63 12.14 -14.03 0.22
N ALA A 64 13.12 -14.52 0.96
CA ALA A 64 14.54 -14.25 0.69
C ALA A 64 15.00 -14.81 -0.66
N VAL A 65 14.68 -16.08 -0.96
CA VAL A 65 15.05 -16.72 -2.24
C VAL A 65 14.37 -16.02 -3.42
N ALA A 66 13.08 -15.68 -3.30
CA ALA A 66 12.34 -14.97 -4.34
C ALA A 66 12.96 -13.60 -4.67
N ARG A 67 13.39 -12.84 -3.65
CA ARG A 67 14.01 -11.53 -3.82
C ARG A 67 15.44 -11.63 -4.37
N ALA A 68 16.23 -12.58 -3.88
CA ALA A 68 17.62 -12.75 -4.27
C ALA A 68 17.80 -13.47 -5.63
N ARG A 69 16.75 -14.16 -6.11
CA ARG A 69 16.75 -15.08 -7.27
C ARG A 69 17.86 -16.13 -7.21
N SER A 70 18.33 -16.44 -6.00
CA SER A 70 19.46 -17.32 -5.74
C SER A 70 19.39 -17.87 -4.32
N PHE A 71 19.48 -19.19 -4.19
CA PHE A 71 19.52 -19.86 -2.89
C PHE A 71 20.77 -19.51 -2.09
N SER A 72 21.94 -19.40 -2.74
CA SER A 72 23.19 -19.08 -2.06
C SER A 72 23.17 -17.67 -1.48
N ARG A 73 22.77 -16.67 -2.27
CA ARG A 73 22.64 -15.28 -1.79
C ARG A 73 21.60 -15.13 -0.70
N ALA A 74 20.46 -15.81 -0.82
CA ALA A 74 19.43 -15.81 0.22
C ALA A 74 19.92 -16.46 1.53
N ALA A 75 20.73 -17.52 1.44
CA ALA A 75 21.29 -18.18 2.61
C ALA A 75 22.25 -17.24 3.35
N GLU A 76 23.11 -16.52 2.62
CA GLU A 76 23.99 -15.49 3.17
C GLU A 76 23.19 -14.38 3.87
N GLN A 77 22.14 -13.84 3.22
CA GLN A 77 21.27 -12.80 3.80
C GLN A 77 20.59 -13.23 5.11
N LEU A 78 20.22 -14.51 5.23
CA LEU A 78 19.58 -15.06 6.41
C LEU A 78 20.58 -15.64 7.43
N ALA A 79 21.89 -15.50 7.18
CA ALA A 79 22.95 -16.12 7.98
C ALA A 79 22.72 -17.63 8.18
N ARG A 80 22.34 -18.33 7.11
CA ARG A 80 22.11 -19.79 7.06
C ARG A 80 23.02 -20.45 6.03
N THR A 81 23.16 -21.76 6.14
CA THR A 81 23.79 -22.54 5.08
C THR A 81 22.80 -22.79 3.94
N GLN A 82 23.28 -22.82 2.70
CA GLN A 82 22.45 -23.09 1.53
C GLN A 82 21.69 -24.45 1.61
N PRO A 83 22.28 -25.55 2.14
CA PRO A 83 21.56 -26.80 2.33
C PRO A 83 20.39 -26.66 3.32
N ALA A 84 20.57 -25.93 4.42
CA ALA A 84 19.50 -25.70 5.39
C ALA A 84 18.35 -24.91 4.78
N LEU A 85 18.65 -23.88 3.97
CA LEU A 85 17.65 -23.11 3.24
C LEU A 85 16.88 -23.98 2.24
N SER A 86 17.58 -24.84 1.50
CA SER A 86 16.97 -25.75 0.51
C SER A 86 16.03 -26.76 1.17
N ILE A 87 16.41 -27.29 2.34
CA ILE A 87 15.56 -28.19 3.12
C ILE A 87 14.31 -27.46 3.62
N ALA A 88 14.44 -26.20 4.07
CA ALA A 88 13.30 -25.40 4.54
C ALA A 88 12.28 -25.17 3.40
N ILE A 89 12.75 -24.79 2.21
CA ILE A 89 11.89 -24.61 1.02
C ILE A 89 11.26 -25.94 0.60
N LYS A 90 12.03 -27.04 0.57
CA LYS A 90 11.49 -28.35 0.19
C LYS A 90 10.37 -28.80 1.12
N LYS A 91 10.53 -28.61 2.44
CA LYS A 91 9.47 -28.90 3.41
C LYS A 91 8.23 -28.04 3.19
N LEU A 92 8.42 -26.76 2.84
CA LEU A 92 7.31 -25.86 2.52
C LEU A 92 6.57 -26.31 1.25
N GLU A 93 7.31 -26.72 0.21
CA GLU A 93 6.76 -27.28 -1.03
C GLU A 93 5.98 -28.58 -0.78
N GLU A 94 6.52 -29.47 0.06
CA GLU A 94 5.87 -30.73 0.48
C GLU A 94 4.56 -30.45 1.24
N GLU A 95 4.53 -29.44 2.10
CA GLU A 95 3.35 -29.10 2.90
C GLU A 95 2.25 -28.43 2.06
N VAL A 96 2.64 -27.52 1.16
CA VAL A 96 1.72 -26.82 0.26
C VAL A 96 1.23 -27.76 -0.86
N GLY A 97 1.99 -28.82 -1.16
CA GLY A 97 1.68 -29.78 -2.22
C GLY A 97 1.98 -29.26 -3.63
N ALA A 98 2.80 -28.21 -3.75
CA ALA A 98 3.19 -27.61 -5.03
C ALA A 98 4.63 -27.10 -4.99
N LEU A 99 5.32 -27.16 -6.13
CA LEU A 99 6.61 -26.51 -6.30
C LEU A 99 6.42 -24.99 -6.27
N LEU A 100 7.26 -24.29 -5.51
CA LEU A 100 7.20 -22.84 -5.35
C LEU A 100 8.22 -22.14 -6.25
N PHE A 101 9.29 -22.84 -6.62
CA PHE A 101 10.33 -22.32 -7.51
C PHE A 101 10.51 -23.17 -8.76
N ASP A 102 10.64 -22.48 -9.90
CA ASP A 102 11.16 -23.06 -11.14
C ASP A 102 12.68 -22.88 -11.18
N ARG A 103 13.38 -24.01 -11.34
CA ARG A 103 14.84 -24.12 -11.36
C ARG A 103 15.39 -24.53 -12.74
N SER A 104 14.53 -24.61 -13.75
CA SER A 104 14.93 -24.98 -15.12
C SER A 104 15.74 -23.89 -15.82
N GLN A 105 15.63 -22.65 -15.35
CA GLN A 105 16.33 -21.49 -15.92
C GLN A 105 17.63 -21.17 -15.17
N LYS A 106 18.46 -20.34 -15.80
CA LYS A 106 19.72 -19.84 -15.21
C LYS A 106 19.50 -19.04 -13.93
N GLU A 107 18.33 -18.41 -13.78
CA GLU A 107 17.88 -17.75 -12.54
C GLU A 107 16.72 -18.52 -11.90
N VAL A 108 16.69 -18.54 -10.57
CA VAL A 108 15.57 -19.12 -9.82
C VAL A 108 14.38 -18.17 -9.90
N THR A 109 13.23 -18.68 -10.37
CA THR A 109 12.00 -17.89 -10.50
C THR A 109 10.84 -18.54 -9.75
N LEU A 110 9.82 -17.76 -9.40
CA LEU A 110 8.62 -18.29 -8.73
C LEU A 110 7.69 -18.95 -9.74
N THR A 111 7.14 -20.11 -9.37
CA THR A 111 5.97 -20.71 -10.04
C THR A 111 4.72 -19.88 -9.74
N GLU A 112 3.58 -20.22 -10.35
CA GLU A 112 2.29 -19.58 -10.02
C GLU A 112 1.91 -19.79 -8.55
N ALA A 113 2.02 -21.03 -8.05
CA ALA A 113 1.84 -21.34 -6.63
C ALA A 113 2.84 -20.57 -5.74
N GLY A 114 4.09 -20.46 -6.20
CA GLY A 114 5.14 -19.67 -5.56
C GLY A 114 4.79 -18.20 -5.42
N ARG A 115 4.23 -17.57 -6.47
CA ARG A 115 3.80 -16.17 -6.45
C ARG A 115 2.67 -15.95 -5.44
N ILE A 116 1.66 -16.81 -5.46
CA ILE A 116 0.53 -16.73 -4.52
C ILE A 116 1.04 -16.81 -3.08
N LEU A 117 1.85 -17.84 -2.78
CA LEU A 117 2.36 -18.01 -1.42
C LEU A 117 3.34 -16.91 -1.02
N PHE A 118 4.15 -16.39 -1.94
CA PHE A 118 5.05 -15.28 -1.69
C PHE A 118 4.29 -14.01 -1.26
N ASP A 119 3.20 -13.66 -1.94
CA ASP A 119 2.37 -12.50 -1.58
C ASP A 119 1.75 -12.65 -0.18
N TYR A 120 1.24 -13.83 0.15
CA TYR A 120 0.72 -14.11 1.50
C TYR A 120 1.83 -14.17 2.56
N ALA A 121 2.98 -14.75 2.23
CA ALA A 121 4.13 -14.84 3.13
C ALA A 121 4.60 -13.44 3.55
N GLN A 122 4.69 -12.50 2.61
CA GLN A 122 5.02 -11.12 2.91
C GLN A 122 4.01 -10.49 3.87
N LYS A 123 2.71 -10.62 3.59
CA LYS A 123 1.64 -10.12 4.48
C LYS A 123 1.73 -10.71 5.89
N ILE A 124 1.93 -12.02 6.00
CA ILE A 124 2.04 -12.74 7.29
C ILE A 124 3.26 -12.24 8.09
N LEU A 125 4.43 -12.16 7.45
CA LEU A 125 5.66 -11.71 8.11
C LEU A 125 5.56 -10.24 8.52
N ASN A 126 4.92 -9.41 7.70
CA ASN A 126 4.70 -8.00 8.01
C ASN A 126 3.71 -7.82 9.16
N LEU A 127 2.61 -8.58 9.17
CA LEU A 127 1.65 -8.60 10.26
C LEU A 127 2.31 -9.05 11.58
N ARG A 128 3.17 -10.07 11.54
CA ARG A 128 3.94 -10.49 12.72
C ARG A 128 4.81 -9.35 13.27
N ARG A 129 5.55 -8.65 12.39
CA ARG A 129 6.39 -7.51 12.79
C ARG A 129 5.56 -6.37 13.38
N GLU A 130 4.44 -6.05 12.74
CA GLU A 130 3.49 -5.04 13.21
C GLU A 130 2.91 -5.38 14.59
N ALA A 131 2.50 -6.63 14.82
CA ALA A 131 1.95 -7.07 16.09
C ALA A 131 2.97 -6.93 17.23
N ILE A 132 4.21 -7.39 17.02
CA ILE A 132 5.29 -7.26 18.00
C ILE A 132 5.57 -5.77 18.28
N GLY A 133 5.71 -4.96 17.23
CA GLY A 133 5.95 -3.52 17.38
C GLY A 133 4.83 -2.81 18.14
N THR A 134 3.57 -3.13 17.86
CA THR A 134 2.42 -2.53 18.55
C THR A 134 2.41 -2.88 20.06
N ILE A 135 2.81 -4.10 20.43
CA ILE A 135 2.95 -4.49 21.84
C ILE A 135 4.09 -3.73 22.52
N GLU A 136 5.20 -3.49 21.82
CA GLU A 136 6.31 -2.69 22.34
C GLU A 136 5.90 -1.22 22.55
N GLU A 137 5.14 -0.62 21.62
CA GLU A 137 4.57 0.72 21.75
C GLU A 137 3.68 0.84 23.00
N LEU A 138 2.81 -0.16 23.24
CA LEU A 138 1.95 -0.19 24.43
C LEU A 138 2.75 -0.21 25.74
N ARG A 139 3.91 -0.86 25.77
CA ARG A 139 4.77 -0.93 26.97
C ARG A 139 5.50 0.38 27.24
N GLN A 140 5.76 1.20 26.22
CA GLN A 140 6.56 2.42 26.34
C GLN A 140 5.73 3.72 26.27
N LEU A 141 4.39 3.61 26.11
CA LEU A 141 3.33 4.64 26.18
C LEU A 141 3.49 5.90 25.30
N HIS A 142 4.66 6.16 24.71
CA HIS A 142 4.95 7.38 23.94
C HIS A 142 5.91 7.15 22.77
N THR A 143 6.44 5.95 22.58
CA THR A 143 7.33 5.61 21.47
C THR A 143 6.58 4.80 20.42
N GLY A 144 7.06 4.85 19.18
CA GLY A 144 6.45 4.13 18.07
C GLY A 144 6.96 4.59 16.73
N ARG A 145 6.41 4.01 15.67
CA ARG A 145 6.88 4.27 14.30
C ARG A 145 5.72 4.44 13.34
N VAL A 146 5.83 5.44 12.45
CA VAL A 146 4.93 5.64 11.33
C VAL A 146 5.70 5.58 10.02
N THR A 147 5.26 4.70 9.13
CA THR A 147 5.86 4.53 7.81
C THR A 147 4.99 5.14 6.72
N ILE A 148 5.57 6.01 5.89
CA ILE A 148 4.84 6.81 4.91
C ILE A 148 5.48 6.64 3.54
N GLY A 149 4.68 6.25 2.56
CA GLY A 149 5.05 6.23 1.15
C GLY A 149 4.64 7.49 0.41
N ALA A 150 5.58 8.10 -0.32
CA ALA A 150 5.31 9.28 -1.13
C ALA A 150 6.22 9.35 -2.36
N ASN A 151 5.73 9.99 -3.43
CA ASN A 151 6.57 10.35 -4.56
C ASN A 151 7.42 11.60 -4.24
N GLU A 152 8.38 11.92 -5.10
CA GLU A 152 9.31 13.05 -4.91
C GLU A 152 8.60 14.36 -4.52
N SER A 153 7.67 14.82 -5.35
CA SER A 153 6.99 16.09 -5.14
C SER A 153 6.20 16.09 -3.83
N THR A 154 5.59 14.98 -3.48
CA THR A 154 4.81 14.91 -2.23
C THR A 154 5.74 14.90 -1.02
N SER A 155 6.87 14.21 -1.11
CA SER A 155 7.89 14.21 -0.06
C SER A 155 8.51 15.58 0.17
N LEU A 156 8.70 16.38 -0.88
CA LEU A 156 9.28 17.72 -0.78
C LEU A 156 8.27 18.80 -0.39
N TYR A 157 7.06 18.77 -0.95
CA TYR A 157 6.13 19.91 -0.88
C TYR A 157 4.92 19.70 0.04
N VAL A 158 4.64 18.46 0.45
CA VAL A 158 3.44 18.13 1.23
C VAL A 158 3.80 17.56 2.60
N LEU A 159 4.67 16.55 2.63
CA LEU A 159 5.04 15.87 3.87
C LEU A 159 5.68 16.78 4.93
N PRO A 160 6.55 17.76 4.62
CA PRO A 160 7.19 18.57 5.66
C PRO A 160 6.18 19.30 6.54
N ARG A 161 5.11 19.85 5.96
CA ARG A 161 4.04 20.53 6.72
C ARG A 161 3.28 19.58 7.63
N ILE A 162 3.00 18.37 7.14
CA ILE A 162 2.31 17.32 7.90
C ILE A 162 3.20 16.83 9.05
N ILE A 163 4.46 16.52 8.75
CA ILE A 163 5.45 16.02 9.71
C ILE A 163 5.71 17.06 10.80
N LEU A 164 5.83 18.34 10.45
CA LEU A 164 5.99 19.43 11.42
C LEU A 164 4.81 19.48 12.40
N ALA A 165 3.57 19.49 11.88
CA ALA A 165 2.37 19.53 12.70
C ALA A 165 2.24 18.29 13.61
N PHE A 166 2.64 17.11 13.12
CA PHE A 166 2.63 15.88 13.89
C PHE A 166 3.71 15.87 14.99
N ARG A 167 4.95 16.23 14.66
CA ARG A 167 6.08 16.20 15.61
C ARG A 167 5.96 17.21 16.73
N GLN A 168 5.27 18.33 16.51
CA GLN A 168 4.94 19.29 17.58
C GLN A 168 4.07 18.66 18.68
N ARG A 169 3.22 17.68 18.33
CA ARG A 169 2.33 16.99 19.27
C ARG A 169 2.91 15.68 19.78
N TYR A 170 3.71 15.00 18.96
CA TYR A 170 4.24 13.66 19.23
C TYR A 170 5.74 13.58 18.91
N PRO A 171 6.62 14.22 19.71
CA PRO A 171 8.06 14.31 19.42
C PRO A 171 8.80 12.97 19.56
N THR A 172 8.28 12.01 20.31
CA THR A 172 8.94 10.72 20.58
C THR A 172 8.66 9.66 19.51
N ILE A 173 7.71 9.90 18.61
CA ILE A 173 7.36 8.95 17.53
C ILE A 173 8.34 9.10 16.36
N LYS A 174 8.90 7.98 15.90
CA LYS A 174 9.75 7.91 14.71
C LYS A 174 8.90 7.96 13.45
N ILE A 175 9.30 8.79 12.49
CA ILE A 175 8.67 8.85 11.17
C ILE A 175 9.67 8.38 10.13
N GLU A 176 9.26 7.45 9.29
CA GLU A 176 10.06 6.93 8.18
C GLU A 176 9.32 7.22 6.87
N VAL A 177 10.00 7.93 5.97
CA VAL A 177 9.46 8.27 4.65
C VAL A 177 10.17 7.45 3.60
N TYR A 178 9.41 6.70 2.83
CA TYR A 178 9.90 5.88 1.73
C TYR A 178 9.49 6.52 0.40
N ARG A 179 10.49 6.85 -0.42
CA ARG A 179 10.25 7.30 -1.79
C ARG A 179 9.75 6.11 -2.61
N SER A 180 8.57 6.24 -3.20
CA SER A 180 7.98 5.21 -4.06
C SER A 180 7.15 5.84 -5.18
N PHE A 181 6.91 5.05 -6.22
CA PHE A 181 6.00 5.44 -7.30
C PHE A 181 4.56 5.35 -6.81
N SER A 182 3.75 6.36 -7.14
CA SER A 182 2.36 6.43 -6.65
C SER A 182 1.52 5.20 -7.01
N GLU A 183 1.81 4.55 -8.14
CA GLU A 183 1.15 3.30 -8.57
C GLU A 183 1.45 2.09 -7.67
N ARG A 184 2.61 2.07 -7.01
CA ARG A 184 3.01 0.97 -6.12
C ARG A 184 2.50 1.14 -4.69
N LEU A 185 2.19 2.37 -4.28
CA LEU A 185 1.78 2.67 -2.91
C LEU A 185 0.55 1.88 -2.43
N PRO A 186 -0.53 1.70 -3.23
CA PRO A 186 -1.65 0.84 -2.82
C PRO A 186 -1.21 -0.59 -2.47
N HIS A 187 -0.29 -1.16 -3.26
CA HIS A 187 0.22 -2.51 -3.03
C HIS A 187 1.04 -2.59 -1.74
N GLU A 188 2.00 -1.68 -1.55
CA GLU A 188 2.85 -1.63 -0.35
C GLU A 188 2.04 -1.50 0.96
N ILE A 189 0.92 -0.78 0.92
CA ILE A 189 0.01 -0.65 2.07
C ILE A 189 -0.75 -1.95 2.33
N LYS A 190 -1.25 -2.61 1.28
CA LYS A 190 -1.93 -3.91 1.41
C LYS A 190 -1.00 -5.01 1.88
N GLU A 191 0.29 -4.92 1.53
CA GLU A 191 1.32 -5.79 2.07
C GLU A 191 1.73 -5.43 3.49
N ARG A 192 1.30 -4.28 4.04
CA ARG A 192 1.71 -3.76 5.36
C ARG A 192 3.20 -3.39 5.43
N ASN A 193 3.82 -3.07 4.30
CA ASN A 193 5.15 -2.45 4.26
C ASN A 193 5.09 -0.97 4.68
N LEU A 194 3.94 -0.32 4.43
CA LEU A 194 3.68 1.09 4.74
C LEU A 194 2.36 1.23 5.52
N ASP A 195 2.32 2.21 6.43
CA ASP A 195 1.09 2.56 7.15
C ASP A 195 0.22 3.50 6.32
N PHE A 196 0.85 4.46 5.65
CA PHE A 196 0.18 5.49 4.85
C PHE A 196 0.86 5.67 3.50
N GLY A 197 0.08 6.06 2.50
CA GLY A 197 0.57 6.53 1.21
C GLY A 197 -0.10 7.83 0.83
N ILE A 198 0.56 8.63 -0.01
CA ILE A 198 -0.06 9.81 -0.62
C ILE A 198 0.01 9.68 -2.15
N VAL A 199 -1.16 9.72 -2.78
CA VAL A 199 -1.36 9.51 -4.22
C VAL A 199 -2.19 10.63 -4.83
N SER A 200 -2.08 10.85 -6.14
CA SER A 200 -2.84 11.86 -6.89
C SER A 200 -4.06 11.31 -7.64
N PHE A 201 -4.51 10.09 -7.28
CA PHE A 201 -5.65 9.39 -7.86
C PHE A 201 -6.44 8.68 -6.74
N ASP A 202 -7.68 8.30 -7.02
CA ASP A 202 -8.42 7.40 -6.13
C ASP A 202 -8.09 5.95 -6.49
N PRO A 203 -7.54 5.12 -5.56
CA PRO A 203 -7.23 3.74 -5.88
C PRO A 203 -8.47 2.90 -6.22
N ASN A 204 -9.69 3.33 -5.84
CA ASN A 204 -10.93 2.56 -6.05
C ASN A 204 -10.83 1.10 -5.57
N ASP A 205 -10.11 0.89 -4.47
CA ASP A 205 -9.85 -0.42 -3.87
C ASP A 205 -10.62 -0.53 -2.56
N GLY A 206 -11.41 -1.61 -2.40
CA GLY A 206 -12.26 -1.84 -1.23
C GLY A 206 -11.48 -2.06 0.07
N GLU A 207 -10.25 -2.57 -0.01
CA GLU A 207 -9.38 -2.79 1.15
C GLU A 207 -8.77 -1.47 1.68
N LEU A 208 -8.76 -0.44 0.85
CA LEU A 208 -8.15 0.85 1.16
C LEU A 208 -9.21 1.89 1.55
N ALA A 209 -8.87 2.70 2.54
CA ALA A 209 -9.53 3.96 2.82
C ALA A 209 -8.74 5.09 2.17
N SER A 210 -9.45 6.08 1.60
CA SER A 210 -8.82 7.25 0.99
C SER A 210 -9.56 8.55 1.35
N PHE A 211 -8.83 9.64 1.56
CA PHE A 211 -9.42 10.97 1.75
C PHE A 211 -8.52 12.08 1.19
N PRO A 212 -9.11 13.19 0.70
CA PRO A 212 -8.34 14.29 0.12
C PRO A 212 -7.54 15.06 1.19
N ILE A 213 -6.32 15.45 0.86
CA ILE A 213 -5.44 16.25 1.74
C ILE A 213 -5.02 17.57 1.10
N LEU A 214 -4.92 17.63 -0.23
CA LEU A 214 -4.51 18.83 -0.95
C LEU A 214 -5.14 18.86 -2.34
N GLU A 215 -5.69 20.00 -2.72
CA GLU A 215 -6.02 20.30 -4.12
C GLU A 215 -4.82 20.98 -4.78
N ASP A 216 -4.52 20.58 -6.00
CA ASP A 216 -3.38 21.07 -6.77
C ASP A 216 -3.76 21.13 -8.25
N GLU A 217 -2.94 21.78 -9.07
CA GLU A 217 -3.16 21.85 -10.51
C GLU A 217 -1.85 21.75 -11.28
N LEU A 218 -1.94 21.28 -12.52
CA LEU A 218 -0.82 21.26 -13.44
C LEU A 218 -0.74 22.61 -14.16
N VAL A 219 0.43 23.25 -14.12
CA VAL A 219 0.69 24.56 -14.71
C VAL A 219 1.85 24.49 -15.68
N LEU A 220 1.83 25.37 -16.68
CA LEU A 220 2.97 25.62 -17.56
C LEU A 220 3.96 26.53 -16.83
N ILE A 221 5.23 26.15 -16.83
CA ILE A 221 6.34 27.00 -16.40
C ILE A 221 7.24 27.38 -17.56
N LEU A 222 7.75 28.60 -17.49
CA LEU A 222 8.58 29.24 -18.49
C LEU A 222 9.53 30.24 -17.80
N PRO A 223 10.66 30.61 -18.43
CA PRO A 223 11.47 31.73 -17.97
C PRO A 223 10.63 33.01 -17.84
N PRO A 224 10.85 33.87 -16.84
CA PRO A 224 10.19 35.16 -16.72
C PRO A 224 10.35 36.06 -17.96
N GLU A 225 11.49 35.97 -18.64
CA GLU A 225 11.84 36.77 -19.82
C GLU A 225 11.24 36.22 -21.12
N HIS A 226 10.61 35.04 -21.07
CA HIS A 226 10.05 34.41 -22.26
C HIS A 226 8.85 35.23 -22.81
N PRO A 227 8.71 35.42 -24.14
CA PRO A 227 7.67 36.29 -24.71
C PRO A 227 6.23 35.96 -24.28
N LEU A 228 5.94 34.67 -24.06
CA LEU A 228 4.63 34.22 -23.58
C LEU A 228 4.34 34.59 -22.12
N ALA A 229 5.34 34.93 -21.31
CA ALA A 229 5.17 35.30 -19.90
C ALA A 229 4.47 36.65 -19.73
N ALA A 230 4.61 37.56 -20.71
CA ALA A 230 3.95 38.86 -20.72
C ALA A 230 2.47 38.79 -21.15
N ARG A 231 1.99 37.62 -21.60
CA ARG A 231 0.60 37.46 -22.04
C ARG A 231 -0.30 37.10 -20.85
N GLU A 232 -1.50 37.67 -20.81
CA GLU A 232 -2.50 37.32 -19.78
C GLU A 232 -3.01 35.88 -19.92
N ARG A 233 -3.06 35.37 -21.15
CA ARG A 233 -3.53 34.03 -21.49
C ARG A 233 -2.98 33.59 -22.85
N ILE A 234 -2.74 32.30 -23.00
CA ILE A 234 -2.34 31.67 -24.27
C ILE A 234 -3.26 30.51 -24.64
N THR A 235 -3.11 29.95 -25.83
CA THR A 235 -3.75 28.71 -26.26
C THR A 235 -2.70 27.61 -26.42
N LEU A 236 -3.12 26.35 -26.56
CA LEU A 236 -2.17 25.27 -26.90
C LEU A 236 -1.47 25.50 -28.25
N LYS A 237 -2.10 26.22 -29.19
CA LYS A 237 -1.50 26.50 -30.50
C LYS A 237 -0.27 27.41 -30.40
N ASP A 238 -0.26 28.33 -29.43
CA ASP A 238 0.87 29.21 -29.15
C ASP A 238 2.12 28.43 -28.69
N LEU A 239 1.97 27.16 -28.29
CA LEU A 239 3.05 26.30 -27.78
C LEU A 239 3.63 25.36 -28.85
N GLY A 240 3.07 25.31 -30.05
CA GLY A 240 3.41 24.28 -31.04
C GLY A 240 4.86 24.34 -31.57
N GLY A 241 5.52 25.49 -31.47
CA GLY A 241 6.93 25.66 -31.86
C GLY A 241 7.91 25.55 -30.69
N GLU A 242 7.42 25.48 -29.45
CA GLU A 242 8.26 25.59 -28.27
C GLU A 242 8.90 24.25 -27.89
N PRO A 243 10.19 24.22 -27.49
CA PRO A 243 10.80 23.03 -26.94
C PRO A 243 10.25 22.74 -25.55
N PHE A 244 9.87 21.49 -25.30
CA PHE A 244 9.38 21.02 -24.00
C PHE A 244 10.38 20.12 -23.28
N ILE A 245 10.45 20.32 -21.98
CA ILE A 245 11.13 19.47 -21.02
C ILE A 245 10.07 18.62 -20.33
N ALA A 246 10.08 17.31 -20.60
CA ALA A 246 9.09 16.38 -20.08
C ALA A 246 9.63 15.58 -18.89
N HIS A 247 8.75 15.32 -17.92
CA HIS A 247 9.01 14.35 -16.88
C HIS A 247 8.91 12.93 -17.46
N ASN A 248 10.01 12.18 -17.49
CA ASN A 248 10.11 10.86 -18.11
C ASN A 248 9.39 9.75 -17.33
N VAL A 249 9.00 10.01 -16.09
CA VAL A 249 8.20 9.11 -15.27
C VAL A 249 6.75 9.12 -15.78
N ARG A 250 6.24 7.94 -16.10
CA ARG A 250 4.82 7.76 -16.44
C ARG A 250 3.96 8.28 -15.30
N SER A 251 3.02 9.16 -15.63
CA SER A 251 2.11 9.74 -14.65
C SER A 251 0.83 10.22 -15.34
N PRO A 252 -0.31 10.23 -14.62
CA PRO A 252 -1.56 10.78 -15.15
C PRO A 252 -1.41 12.23 -15.64
N ALA A 253 -0.53 13.01 -15.01
CA ALA A 253 -0.22 14.38 -15.43
C ALA A 253 0.43 14.43 -16.82
N ARG A 254 1.46 13.61 -17.07
CA ARG A 254 2.13 13.52 -18.39
C ARG A 254 1.13 13.09 -19.48
N GLU A 255 0.35 12.05 -19.22
CA GLU A 255 -0.65 11.57 -20.17
C GLU A 255 -1.68 12.65 -20.50
N ARG A 256 -2.11 13.43 -19.49
CA ARG A 256 -3.07 14.51 -19.70
C ARG A 256 -2.53 15.61 -20.62
N VAL A 257 -1.25 15.97 -20.50
CA VAL A 257 -0.57 16.92 -21.39
C VAL A 257 -0.52 16.38 -22.81
N ILE A 258 -0.02 15.15 -23.00
CA ILE A 258 0.08 14.52 -24.32
C ILE A 258 -1.30 14.45 -25.00
N GLN A 259 -2.33 14.04 -24.27
CA GLN A 259 -3.70 14.00 -24.78
C GLN A 259 -4.24 15.38 -25.15
N ALA A 260 -3.89 16.42 -24.39
CA ALA A 260 -4.34 17.78 -24.68
C ALA A 260 -3.74 18.33 -25.97
N PHE A 261 -2.43 18.18 -26.18
CA PHE A 261 -1.76 18.56 -27.44
C PHE A 261 -2.30 17.77 -28.63
N ARG A 262 -2.49 16.46 -28.46
CA ARG A 262 -3.08 15.60 -29.50
C ARG A 262 -4.49 16.05 -29.89
N ARG A 263 -5.36 16.34 -28.92
CA ARG A 263 -6.74 16.83 -29.18
C ARG A 263 -6.74 18.18 -29.87
N ALA A 264 -5.80 19.06 -29.53
CA ALA A 264 -5.65 20.36 -30.15
C ALA A 264 -5.01 20.31 -31.56
N ARG A 265 -4.53 19.13 -31.99
CA ARG A 265 -3.74 18.93 -33.22
C ARG A 265 -2.50 19.83 -33.27
N VAL A 266 -1.85 19.99 -32.13
CA VAL A 266 -0.62 20.76 -31.97
C VAL A 266 0.53 19.78 -31.69
N PRO A 267 1.68 19.88 -32.37
CA PRO A 267 2.83 19.07 -32.04
C PRO A 267 3.35 19.41 -30.63
N LEU A 268 3.67 18.38 -29.84
CA LEU A 268 4.36 18.53 -28.56
C LEU A 268 5.82 18.15 -28.77
N ASN A 269 6.69 19.15 -28.94
CA ASN A 269 8.12 18.94 -29.18
C ASN A 269 8.86 18.64 -27.87
N ILE A 270 8.88 17.37 -27.44
CA ILE A 270 9.65 16.96 -26.25
C ILE A 270 11.13 16.90 -26.63
N ALA A 271 11.88 17.96 -26.30
CA ALA A 271 13.31 18.08 -26.59
C ALA A 271 14.20 17.45 -25.51
N ILE A 272 13.75 17.47 -24.25
CA ILE A 272 14.51 16.96 -23.10
C ILE A 272 13.60 16.12 -22.20
N GLU A 273 14.09 15.01 -21.69
CA GLU A 273 13.38 14.12 -20.77
C GLU A 273 14.17 13.90 -19.47
N LEU A 274 13.56 14.22 -18.33
CA LEU A 274 14.21 14.16 -17.00
C LEU A 274 13.34 13.42 -15.98
N THR A 275 13.97 12.82 -14.96
CA THR A 275 13.30 12.03 -13.90
C THR A 275 12.85 12.82 -12.68
N SER A 276 13.33 14.06 -12.52
CA SER A 276 13.06 14.89 -11.34
C SER A 276 12.45 16.23 -11.73
N ILE A 277 11.39 16.62 -11.02
CA ILE A 277 10.75 17.93 -11.24
C ILE A 277 11.69 19.08 -10.84
N GLU A 278 12.58 18.87 -9.86
CA GLU A 278 13.56 19.89 -9.48
C GLU A 278 14.55 20.16 -10.60
N THR A 279 15.08 19.11 -11.24
CA THR A 279 15.97 19.28 -12.39
C THR A 279 15.25 19.92 -13.57
N ILE A 280 13.98 19.58 -13.80
CA ILE A 280 13.15 20.24 -14.82
C ILE A 280 13.05 21.74 -14.54
N LYS A 281 12.78 22.15 -13.30
CA LYS A 281 12.70 23.56 -12.91
C LYS A 281 14.01 24.30 -13.23
N GLU A 282 15.16 23.71 -12.91
CA GLU A 282 16.46 24.33 -13.22
C GLU A 282 16.69 24.51 -14.73
N PHE A 283 16.32 23.53 -15.54
CA PHE A 283 16.49 23.64 -17.00
C PHE A 283 15.55 24.68 -17.61
N VAL A 284 14.33 24.82 -17.06
CA VAL A 284 13.41 25.88 -17.47
C VAL A 284 13.98 27.25 -17.08
N LYS A 285 14.57 27.41 -15.88
CA LYS A 285 15.24 28.66 -15.48
C LYS A 285 16.38 29.05 -16.43
N MET A 286 17.06 28.06 -17.03
CA MET A 286 18.11 28.28 -18.02
C MET A 286 17.60 28.56 -19.44
N GLY A 287 16.28 28.56 -19.67
CA GLY A 287 15.70 28.81 -20.99
C GLY A 287 15.82 27.63 -21.98
N LEU A 288 16.09 26.42 -21.50
CA LEU A 288 16.24 25.23 -22.37
C LEU A 288 14.90 24.66 -22.87
N GLY A 289 13.78 25.20 -22.39
CA GLY A 289 12.44 24.88 -22.84
C GLY A 289 11.37 25.15 -21.79
N LEU A 290 10.14 24.79 -22.13
CA LEU A 290 8.96 24.94 -21.28
C LEU A 290 8.62 23.61 -20.61
N ALA A 291 7.92 23.64 -19.47
CA ALA A 291 7.50 22.40 -18.83
C ALA A 291 6.12 22.49 -18.19
N PHE A 292 5.44 21.35 -18.09
CA PHE A 292 4.24 21.22 -17.27
C PHE A 292 4.61 20.57 -15.94
N VAL A 293 4.39 21.29 -14.84
CA VAL A 293 4.70 20.81 -13.49
C VAL A 293 3.54 21.09 -12.54
N PRO A 294 3.44 20.35 -11.43
CA PRO A 294 2.44 20.67 -10.43
C PRO A 294 2.71 22.03 -9.78
N ARG A 295 1.68 22.83 -9.58
CA ARG A 295 1.79 24.19 -9.02
C ARG A 295 2.40 24.19 -7.62
N MET A 296 2.12 23.17 -6.82
CA MET A 296 2.73 23.02 -5.48
C MET A 296 4.27 22.99 -5.51
N CYS A 297 4.90 22.61 -6.63
CA CYS A 297 6.36 22.45 -6.74
C CYS A 297 7.13 23.74 -7.07
N ILE A 298 6.44 24.85 -7.32
CA ILE A 298 7.06 26.08 -7.87
C ILE A 298 6.71 27.34 -7.08
N GLN A 299 6.12 27.20 -5.88
CA GLN A 299 5.66 28.35 -5.11
C GLN A 299 6.81 29.31 -4.76
N GLU A 300 7.98 28.75 -4.44
CA GLU A 300 9.17 29.53 -4.11
C GLU A 300 9.73 30.27 -5.33
N GLU A 301 9.83 29.60 -6.47
CA GLU A 301 10.30 30.21 -7.71
C GLU A 301 9.38 31.33 -8.19
N LEU A 302 8.06 31.15 -8.05
CA LEU A 302 7.10 32.20 -8.38
C LEU A 302 7.25 33.41 -7.45
N ALA A 303 7.42 33.17 -6.14
CA ALA A 303 7.62 34.25 -5.18
C ALA A 303 8.93 35.02 -5.40
N GLN A 304 9.96 34.34 -5.89
CA GLN A 304 11.27 34.93 -6.21
C GLN A 304 11.35 35.49 -7.64
N GLY A 305 10.30 35.35 -8.46
CA GLY A 305 10.31 35.77 -9.87
C GLY A 305 11.32 35.01 -10.73
N LYS A 306 11.72 33.79 -10.34
CA LYS A 306 12.68 32.94 -11.09
C LYS A 306 12.01 32.07 -12.16
N LEU A 307 10.70 31.85 -12.03
CA LEU A 307 9.88 31.18 -13.02
C LEU A 307 8.57 31.96 -13.15
N ALA A 308 8.01 31.98 -14.36
CA ALA A 308 6.68 32.48 -14.63
C ALA A 308 5.72 31.33 -14.95
N THR A 309 4.42 31.60 -14.81
CA THR A 309 3.34 30.71 -15.28
C THR A 309 2.34 31.53 -16.09
N VAL A 310 1.86 31.00 -17.21
CA VAL A 310 0.82 31.63 -18.02
C VAL A 310 -0.41 30.71 -18.16
N PRO A 311 -1.63 31.20 -17.91
CA PRO A 311 -2.85 30.41 -18.10
C PRO A 311 -3.05 29.98 -19.55
N ILE A 312 -3.46 28.72 -19.76
CA ILE A 312 -3.76 28.18 -21.08
C ILE A 312 -5.28 28.05 -21.26
N HIS A 313 -5.84 28.77 -22.22
CA HIS A 313 -7.24 28.65 -22.61
C HIS A 313 -7.55 27.23 -23.09
N GLY A 314 -8.65 26.65 -22.60
CA GLY A 314 -9.07 25.30 -22.95
C GLY A 314 -8.23 24.18 -22.32
N PHE A 315 -7.21 24.50 -21.52
CA PHE A 315 -6.43 23.51 -20.78
C PHE A 315 -6.36 23.84 -19.29
N ARG A 316 -7.08 23.06 -18.50
CA ARG A 316 -6.99 23.09 -17.04
C ARG A 316 -7.01 21.68 -16.49
N HIS A 317 -6.00 21.33 -15.71
CA HIS A 317 -5.91 20.03 -15.07
C HIS A 317 -5.77 20.20 -13.56
N ARG A 318 -6.91 20.15 -12.86
CA ARG A 318 -6.95 20.02 -11.41
C ARG A 318 -6.72 18.57 -11.01
N ARG A 319 -6.05 18.37 -9.89
CA ARG A 319 -5.83 17.07 -9.26
C ARG A 319 -6.03 17.20 -7.75
N VAL A 320 -6.33 16.07 -7.12
CA VAL A 320 -6.50 16.00 -5.67
C VAL A 320 -5.51 14.97 -5.16
N LEU A 321 -4.60 15.40 -4.29
CA LEU A 321 -3.77 14.48 -3.53
C LEU A 321 -4.59 13.90 -2.40
N ARG A 322 -4.46 12.59 -2.21
CA ARG A 322 -5.22 11.79 -1.27
C ARG A 322 -4.26 11.02 -0.38
N VAL A 323 -4.57 10.96 0.91
CA VAL A 323 -3.98 9.96 1.79
C VAL A 323 -4.70 8.64 1.56
N ILE A 324 -3.95 7.55 1.49
CA ILE A 324 -4.44 6.17 1.44
C ILE A 324 -3.86 5.37 2.62
N TYR A 325 -4.66 4.47 3.16
CA TYR A 325 -4.29 3.55 4.26
C TYR A 325 -5.21 2.33 4.26
N LEU A 326 -4.84 1.26 4.96
CA LEU A 326 -5.65 0.04 5.05
C LEU A 326 -6.90 0.30 5.92
N ARG A 327 -8.11 0.01 5.39
CA ARG A 327 -9.39 0.42 6.00
C ARG A 327 -9.70 -0.27 7.32
N ASP A 328 -9.68 -1.60 7.33
CA ASP A 328 -10.15 -2.43 8.45
C ASP A 328 -8.97 -2.96 9.28
N LYS A 329 -7.89 -2.18 9.37
CA LYS A 329 -6.68 -2.51 10.11
C LYS A 329 -6.74 -1.96 11.53
N VAL A 330 -6.31 -2.75 12.51
CA VAL A 330 -5.93 -2.20 13.82
C VAL A 330 -4.63 -1.42 13.64
N HIS A 331 -4.73 -0.09 13.61
CA HIS A 331 -3.56 0.77 13.52
C HIS A 331 -2.78 0.74 14.84
N SER A 332 -1.44 0.83 14.75
CA SER A 332 -0.61 1.08 15.92
C SER A 332 -0.99 2.41 16.57
N HIS A 333 -0.59 2.63 17.82
CA HIS A 333 -0.90 3.90 18.50
C HIS A 333 -0.34 5.08 17.71
N ALA A 334 0.91 4.94 17.23
CA ALA A 334 1.57 5.96 16.44
C ALA A 334 0.85 6.25 15.11
N ALA A 335 0.44 5.20 14.40
CA ALA A 335 -0.29 5.33 13.14
C ALA A 335 -1.67 5.98 13.37
N GLN A 336 -2.38 5.62 14.44
CA GLN A 336 -3.68 6.22 14.77
C GLN A 336 -3.54 7.72 15.05
N LYS A 337 -2.55 8.13 15.85
CA LYS A 337 -2.28 9.55 16.11
C LYS A 337 -1.89 10.33 14.87
N PHE A 338 -1.15 9.69 13.96
CA PHE A 338 -0.82 10.31 12.67
C PHE A 338 -2.06 10.50 11.80
N LEU A 339 -2.94 9.50 11.75
CA LEU A 339 -4.21 9.57 11.03
C LEU A 339 -5.13 10.68 11.59
N GLU A 340 -5.18 10.87 12.91
CA GLU A 340 -5.91 11.98 13.54
C GLU A 340 -5.40 13.35 13.05
N VAL A 341 -4.08 13.55 13.01
CA VAL A 341 -3.47 14.80 12.50
C VAL A 341 -3.76 14.99 11.01
N LEU A 342 -3.62 13.95 10.19
CA LEU A 342 -3.93 14.01 8.77
C LEU A 342 -5.39 14.38 8.51
N LYS A 343 -6.33 13.77 9.24
CA LYS A 343 -7.76 14.06 9.12
C LYS A 343 -8.07 15.50 9.52
N ALA A 344 -7.46 16.01 10.59
CA ALA A 344 -7.61 17.41 11.01
C ALA A 344 -7.08 18.40 9.96
N MET A 345 -6.08 18.00 9.17
CA MET A 345 -5.52 18.82 8.09
C MET A 345 -6.34 18.76 6.79
N SER A 346 -7.23 17.77 6.63
CA SER A 346 -8.03 17.59 5.43
C SER A 346 -8.92 18.81 5.15
N PRO A 347 -9.10 19.22 3.88
CA PRO A 347 -9.96 20.36 3.52
C PRO A 347 -11.38 20.28 4.10
N LYS A 348 -11.95 19.06 4.21
CA LYS A 348 -13.27 18.84 4.82
C LYS A 348 -13.31 19.19 6.32
N ALA A 349 -12.23 18.93 7.07
CA ALA A 349 -12.15 19.26 8.50
C ALA A 349 -11.97 20.76 8.77
N ARG A 350 -11.39 21.50 7.80
CA ARG A 350 -11.29 22.97 7.91
C ARG A 350 -12.65 23.66 7.77
N LEU A 351 -13.56 23.10 6.98
CA LEU A 351 -14.92 23.63 6.80
C LEU A 351 -15.76 23.45 8.08
N THR A 352 -15.57 22.37 8.84
CA THR A 352 -16.28 22.16 10.11
C THR A 352 -15.72 23.00 11.26
N ASN A 353 -14.40 23.22 11.32
CA ASN A 353 -13.79 24.04 12.38
C ASN A 353 -13.97 25.56 12.18
N ASN A 354 -14.14 26.05 10.95
CA ASN A 354 -14.45 27.46 10.71
C ASN A 354 -15.92 27.82 11.01
N ALA A 355 -16.83 26.84 11.06
CA ALA A 355 -18.22 27.04 11.46
C ALA A 355 -18.40 27.15 13.00
N ALA A 356 -17.35 26.91 13.78
CA ALA A 356 -17.39 26.90 15.25
C ALA A 356 -16.68 28.10 15.91
N ARG A 357 -16.36 29.16 15.15
CA ARG A 357 -15.96 30.45 15.76
C ARG A 357 -17.23 31.21 16.16
N PRO A 358 -17.45 31.54 17.44
CA PRO A 358 -18.55 32.41 17.81
C PRO A 358 -18.33 33.77 17.15
N ILE A 359 -19.39 34.26 16.52
CA ILE A 359 -19.50 35.65 16.07
C ILE A 359 -19.30 36.50 17.33
N VAL A 360 -18.18 37.21 17.40
CA VAL A 360 -18.01 38.28 18.39
C VAL A 360 -18.96 39.38 17.93
N GLU A 361 -20.10 39.48 18.60
CA GLU A 361 -20.97 40.64 18.54
C GLU A 361 -20.16 41.85 19.00
N SER A 362 -19.69 42.67 18.05
CA SER A 362 -19.28 44.03 18.34
C SER A 362 -20.54 44.83 18.66
N GLY A 363 -20.93 44.79 19.93
CA GLY A 363 -21.93 45.68 20.51
C GLY A 363 -21.50 47.13 20.32
N GLY A 364 -22.41 47.92 19.78
CA GLY A 364 -22.26 49.36 19.68
C GLY A 364 -22.16 50.00 21.05
N ARG A 365 -21.31 51.03 21.15
CA ARG A 365 -21.46 52.09 22.14
C ARG A 365 -21.54 53.41 21.41
N LYS A 366 -22.73 54.02 21.52
CA LYS A 366 -22.92 55.46 21.42
C LYS A 366 -22.08 56.11 22.52
N GLU A 367 -21.28 57.09 22.15
CA GLU A 367 -21.28 58.44 22.74
C GLU A 367 -20.74 59.42 21.70
#